data_AF-A0A5S4F221-F1
#
_entry.id   AF-A0A5S4F221-F1
#
_cell.length_a   1.000
_cell.length_b   1.000
_cell.length_c   1.000
_cell.angle_alpha   90.00
_cell.angle_beta   90.00
_cell.angle_gamma   90.00
#
_symmetry.space_group_name_H-M   'P 1'
#
loop_
_entity.id
_entity.type
_entity.pdbx_description
1 polymer ?
#
loop_
_entity_poly.entity_id
_entity_poly.type
_entity_poly.pdbx_seq_one_letter_code
_entity_poly.pdbx_strand_id
1 'polypeptide(L)'
;MTRSGPDDAPRKGMSEARAIEGLLAYAQKRPRWGNAAIDCLSEAIARSRALARECPGEHTELLARCLGTAAKVLLKRRRATEALPLAEEAVTLTRAGGGAPLVVSLQRLAAVLEALHRYSDAAATMAEADKVTPPPES
;
A
#
# COMPACT_ATOMS: atom_id res chain seq x y z
N MET A 1 27.21 29.04 -8.81
CA MET A 1 26.01 28.85 -7.97
C MET A 1 24.87 28.43 -8.88
N THR A 2 24.69 27.13 -9.07
CA THR A 2 23.66 26.58 -9.96
C THR A 2 22.29 26.82 -9.33
N ARG A 3 21.46 27.60 -10.02
CA ARG A 3 20.03 27.72 -9.73
C ARG A 3 19.41 26.33 -9.83
N SER A 4 19.11 25.71 -8.68
CA SER A 4 18.15 24.61 -8.62
C SER A 4 16.81 25.17 -9.09
N GLY A 5 16.51 24.95 -10.37
CA GLY A 5 15.24 25.33 -10.96
C GLY A 5 14.10 24.46 -10.41
N PRO A 6 12.85 24.93 -10.47
CA PRO A 6 11.66 24.17 -10.05
C PRO A 6 11.45 22.85 -10.83
N ASP A 7 12.21 22.61 -11.91
CA ASP A 7 12.24 21.38 -12.71
C ASP A 7 12.97 20.19 -12.05
N ASP A 8 13.66 20.40 -10.91
CA ASP A 8 14.39 19.34 -10.20
C ASP A 8 13.47 18.47 -9.32
N ALA A 9 12.40 19.07 -8.78
CA ALA A 9 11.41 18.40 -7.94
C ALA A 9 10.75 17.17 -8.60
N PRO A 10 10.29 17.20 -9.87
CA PRO A 10 9.71 16.02 -10.52
C PRO A 10 10.74 14.90 -10.76
N ARG A 11 12.00 15.22 -11.10
CA ARG A 11 13.07 14.21 -11.25
C ARG A 11 13.42 13.55 -9.92
N LYS A 12 13.45 14.32 -8.84
CA LYS A 12 13.68 13.82 -7.49
C LYS A 12 12.53 12.90 -7.03
N GLY A 13 11.28 13.30 -7.25
CA GLY A 13 10.10 12.49 -6.94
C GLY A 13 10.07 11.14 -7.68
N MET A 14 10.43 11.15 -8.97
CA MET A 14 10.51 9.91 -9.78
C MET A 14 11.65 8.99 -9.32
N SER A 15 12.79 9.56 -8.89
CA SER A 15 13.92 8.80 -8.35
C SER A 15 13.60 8.19 -6.99
N GLU A 16 12.92 8.94 -6.11
CA GLU A 16 12.45 8.45 -4.81
C GLU A 16 11.37 7.37 -4.97
N ALA A 17 10.42 7.55 -5.90
CA ALA A 17 9.41 6.53 -6.20
C ALA A 17 10.04 5.19 -6.61
N ARG A 18 11.08 5.24 -7.46
CA ARG A 18 11.81 4.05 -7.88
C ARG A 18 12.63 3.41 -6.75
N ALA A 19 13.16 4.21 -5.83
CA ALA A 19 13.81 3.70 -4.62
C ALA A 19 12.81 2.97 -3.71
N ILE A 20 11.62 3.55 -3.51
CA ILE A 20 10.51 2.95 -2.77
C ILE A 20 10.10 1.61 -3.41
N GLU A 21 9.99 1.55 -4.73
CA GLU A 21 9.71 0.30 -5.46
C GLU A 21 10.81 -0.75 -5.27
N GLY A 22 12.07 -0.35 -5.25
CA GLY A 22 13.20 -1.23 -4.94
C GLY A 22 13.09 -1.85 -3.55
N LEU A 23 12.77 -1.03 -2.53
CA LEU A 23 12.56 -1.48 -1.15
C LEU A 23 11.38 -2.45 -1.05
N LEU A 24 10.28 -2.16 -1.75
CA LEU A 24 9.11 -3.04 -1.82
C LEU A 24 9.45 -4.40 -2.45
N ALA A 25 10.13 -4.39 -3.60
CA ALA A 25 10.53 -5.61 -4.28
C ALA A 25 11.47 -6.45 -3.40
N TYR A 26 12.39 -5.81 -2.69
CA TYR A 26 13.28 -6.48 -1.74
C TYR A 26 12.50 -7.14 -0.59
N ALA A 27 11.60 -6.40 0.06
CA ALA A 27 10.79 -6.91 1.16
C ALA A 27 9.87 -8.08 0.74
N GLN A 28 9.36 -8.07 -0.49
CA GLN A 28 8.53 -9.14 -1.03
C GLN A 28 9.30 -10.43 -1.33
N LYS A 29 10.56 -10.33 -1.80
CA LYS A 29 11.38 -11.49 -2.14
C LYS A 29 11.95 -12.22 -0.92
N ARG A 30 12.14 -11.52 0.22
CA ARG A 30 12.73 -12.13 1.43
C ARG A 30 11.89 -11.91 2.70
N PRO A 31 10.62 -12.34 2.76
CA PRO A 31 9.79 -12.16 3.95
C PRO A 31 10.20 -13.05 5.14
N ARG A 32 11.03 -14.08 4.90
CA ARG A 32 11.38 -15.14 5.87
C ARG A 32 12.58 -14.82 6.78
N TRP A 33 13.41 -13.84 6.46
CA TRP A 33 14.67 -13.58 7.16
C TRP A 33 14.64 -12.22 7.89
N GLY A 34 14.46 -12.25 9.21
CA GLY A 34 14.68 -11.10 10.12
C GLY A 34 13.70 -9.92 10.00
N ASN A 35 13.92 -8.86 10.78
CA ASN A 35 13.11 -7.64 10.74
C ASN A 35 13.41 -6.73 9.54
N ALA A 36 14.48 -7.00 8.78
CA ALA A 36 14.90 -6.18 7.64
C ALA A 36 13.79 -5.93 6.61
N ALA A 37 12.93 -6.91 6.32
CA ALA A 37 11.80 -6.70 5.41
C ALA A 37 10.78 -5.69 5.96
N ILE A 38 10.55 -5.70 7.27
CA ILE A 38 9.65 -4.74 7.95
C ILE A 38 10.32 -3.37 8.01
N ASP A 39 11.62 -3.30 8.26
CA ASP A 39 12.37 -2.03 8.29
C ASP A 39 12.34 -1.36 6.91
N CYS A 40 12.60 -2.11 5.83
CA CYS A 40 12.48 -1.60 4.46
C CYS A 40 11.06 -1.13 4.13
N LEU A 41 10.03 -1.83 4.62
CA LEU A 41 8.64 -1.43 4.41
C LEU A 41 8.28 -0.17 5.19
N SER A 42 8.72 -0.05 6.44
CA SER A 42 8.53 1.15 7.26
C SER A 42 9.20 2.37 6.61
N GLU A 43 10.42 2.19 6.09
CA GLU A 43 11.12 3.24 5.36
C GLU A 43 10.39 3.62 4.06
N ALA A 44 9.96 2.64 3.28
CA ALA A 44 9.17 2.85 2.08
C ALA A 44 7.87 3.61 2.36
N ILE A 45 7.17 3.29 3.45
CA ILE A 45 5.95 4.00 3.91
C ILE A 45 6.30 5.44 4.31
N ALA A 46 7.37 5.66 5.09
CA ALA A 46 7.77 6.99 5.52
C ALA A 46 8.10 7.90 4.33
N ARG A 47 8.87 7.39 3.36
CA ARG A 47 9.24 8.12 2.13
C ARG A 47 8.02 8.39 1.25
N SER A 48 7.16 7.39 1.03
CA SER A 48 5.94 7.58 0.23
C SER A 48 4.94 8.54 0.89
N ARG A 49 4.85 8.58 2.23
CA ARG A 49 4.07 9.60 2.95
C ARG A 49 4.62 11.00 2.75
N ALA A 50 5.94 11.19 2.74
CA ALA A 50 6.54 12.48 2.45
C ALA A 50 6.18 12.95 1.03
N LEU A 51 6.35 12.08 0.03
CA LEU A 51 6.01 12.37 -1.36
C LEU A 51 4.52 12.68 -1.55
N ALA A 52 3.62 11.90 -0.92
CA ALA A 52 2.18 12.12 -1.02
C ALA A 52 1.73 13.46 -0.38
N ARG A 53 2.49 13.98 0.60
CA ARG A 53 2.25 15.31 1.18
C ARG A 53 2.71 16.44 0.27
N GLU A 54 3.83 16.25 -0.43
CA GLU A 54 4.38 17.25 -1.35
C GLU A 54 3.60 17.31 -2.67
N CYS A 55 3.24 16.16 -3.22
CA CYS A 55 2.55 16.02 -4.50
C CYS A 55 1.50 14.89 -4.39
N PRO A 56 0.30 15.19 -3.87
CA PRO A 56 -0.79 14.22 -3.85
C PRO A 56 -1.23 13.86 -5.28
N GLY A 57 -1.54 12.59 -5.52
CA GLY A 57 -1.80 12.05 -6.86
C GLY A 57 -1.28 10.62 -6.97
N GLU A 58 -0.44 10.35 -7.96
CA GLU A 58 0.20 9.03 -8.18
C GLU A 58 1.00 8.54 -6.95
N HIS A 59 1.53 9.46 -6.14
CA HIS A 59 2.25 9.12 -4.91
C HIS A 59 1.35 8.60 -3.79
N THR A 60 0.05 8.95 -3.81
CA THR A 60 -0.95 8.39 -2.90
C THR A 60 -1.20 6.91 -3.20
N GLU A 61 -1.25 6.54 -4.48
CA GLU A 61 -1.36 5.14 -4.91
C GLU A 61 -0.10 4.35 -4.56
N LEU A 62 1.09 4.96 -4.73
CA LEU A 62 2.35 4.36 -4.30
C LEU A 62 2.35 4.07 -2.80
N LEU A 63 1.88 5.02 -1.98
CA LEU A 63 1.74 4.84 -0.53
C LEU A 63 0.76 3.70 -0.19
N ALA A 64 -0.41 3.65 -0.83
CA ALA A 64 -1.36 2.56 -0.60
C ALA A 64 -0.77 1.19 -0.93
N ARG A 65 0.01 1.09 -2.02
CA ARG A 65 0.73 -0.13 -2.40
C ARG A 65 1.80 -0.52 -1.36
N CYS A 66 2.50 0.45 -0.78
CA CYS A 66 3.43 0.23 0.32
C CYS A 66 2.73 -0.36 1.54
N LEU A 67 1.66 0.29 2.00
CA LEU A 67 0.87 -0.10 3.16
C LEU A 67 0.27 -1.50 3.00
N GLY A 68 -0.34 -1.78 1.85
CA GLY A 68 -0.87 -3.11 1.57
C GLY A 68 0.24 -4.16 1.62
N THR A 69 1.39 -3.89 1.01
CA THR A 69 2.53 -4.84 1.01
C THR A 69 3.01 -5.14 2.42
N ALA A 70 3.12 -4.12 3.26
CA ALA A 70 3.43 -4.28 4.68
C ALA A 70 2.38 -5.14 5.39
N ALA A 71 1.09 -4.88 5.20
CA ALA A 71 0.01 -5.68 5.77
C ALA A 71 0.13 -7.17 5.39
N LYS A 72 0.42 -7.50 4.12
CA LYS A 72 0.64 -8.90 3.70
C LYS A 72 1.86 -9.54 4.35
N VAL A 73 2.96 -8.80 4.51
CA VAL A 73 4.16 -9.33 5.19
C VAL A 73 3.85 -9.59 6.66
N LEU A 74 3.13 -8.70 7.33
CA LEU A 74 2.70 -8.87 8.71
C LEU A 74 1.73 -10.06 8.88
N LEU A 75 0.79 -10.24 7.95
CA LEU A 75 -0.10 -11.41 7.95
C LEU A 75 0.67 -12.73 7.82
N LYS A 76 1.67 -12.80 6.93
CA LYS A 76 2.54 -13.98 6.83
C LYS A 76 3.29 -14.28 8.13
N ARG A 77 3.52 -13.26 8.97
CA ARG A 77 4.13 -13.36 10.30
C ARG A 77 3.12 -13.51 11.43
N ARG A 78 1.85 -13.77 11.14
CA ARG A 78 0.76 -13.88 12.13
C ARG A 78 0.52 -12.60 12.95
N ARG A 79 0.98 -11.44 12.47
CA ARG A 79 0.82 -10.13 13.12
C ARG A 79 -0.38 -9.36 12.55
N ALA A 80 -1.56 -9.99 12.57
CA ALA A 80 -2.75 -9.44 11.93
C ALA A 80 -3.23 -8.13 12.57
N THR A 81 -3.09 -7.98 13.88
CA THR A 81 -3.48 -6.76 14.62
C THR A 81 -2.70 -5.53 14.14
N GLU A 82 -1.43 -5.70 13.79
CA GLU A 82 -0.58 -4.61 13.27
C GLU A 82 -0.79 -4.38 11.78
N ALA A 83 -1.26 -5.39 11.05
CA ALA A 83 -1.60 -5.27 9.63
C ALA A 83 -2.90 -4.49 9.41
N LEU A 84 -3.83 -4.53 10.37
CA LEU A 84 -5.16 -3.92 10.26
C LEU A 84 -5.11 -2.42 9.95
N PRO A 85 -4.47 -1.56 10.77
CA PRO A 85 -4.44 -0.13 10.50
C PRO A 85 -3.78 0.20 9.16
N LEU A 86 -2.80 -0.59 8.72
CA LEU A 86 -2.14 -0.39 7.43
C LEU A 86 -3.08 -0.70 6.26
N ALA A 87 -3.89 -1.76 6.37
CA ALA A 87 -4.85 -2.13 5.34
C ALA A 87 -6.03 -1.14 5.28
N GLU A 88 -6.50 -0.65 6.42
CA GLU A 88 -7.56 0.39 6.50
C GLU A 88 -7.10 1.72 5.89
N GLU A 89 -5.86 2.14 6.18
CA GLU A 89 -5.28 3.33 5.56
C GLU A 89 -5.13 3.17 4.04
N ALA A 90 -4.68 2.01 3.55
CA ALA A 90 -4.59 1.74 2.12
C ALA A 90 -5.94 1.83 1.40
N VAL A 91 -7.01 1.29 2.01
CA VAL A 91 -8.39 1.44 1.49
C VAL A 91 -8.77 2.92 1.45
N THR A 92 -8.54 3.66 2.54
CA THR A 92 -8.88 5.08 2.63
C THR A 92 -8.21 5.91 1.53
N LEU A 93 -6.92 5.67 1.28
CA LEU A 93 -6.15 6.37 0.24
C LEU A 93 -6.61 6.03 -1.18
N THR A 94 -7.03 4.78 -1.41
CA THR A 94 -7.48 4.31 -2.74
C THR A 94 -8.96 4.58 -3.00
N ARG A 95 -9.77 4.91 -1.99
CA ARG A 95 -11.20 5.23 -2.15
C ARG A 95 -11.46 6.38 -3.11
N ALA A 96 -10.61 7.40 -3.11
CA ALA A 96 -10.76 8.56 -3.99
C ALA A 96 -10.53 8.23 -5.48
N GLY A 97 -9.62 7.29 -5.77
CA GLY A 97 -9.29 6.86 -7.14
C GLY A 97 -10.17 5.71 -7.64
N GLY A 98 -10.68 4.86 -6.74
CA GLY A 98 -11.49 3.71 -7.09
C GLY A 98 -10.73 2.64 -7.88
N GLY A 99 -11.47 1.84 -8.65
CA GLY A 99 -10.93 0.87 -9.60
C GLY A 99 -10.04 -0.23 -9.00
N ALA A 100 -9.08 -0.71 -9.79
CA ALA A 100 -8.19 -1.81 -9.41
C ALA A 100 -7.37 -1.55 -8.12
N PRO A 101 -6.82 -0.34 -7.86
CA PRO A 101 -6.13 -0.04 -6.61
C PRO A 101 -7.02 -0.24 -5.37
N LEU A 102 -8.27 0.20 -5.45
CA LEU A 102 -9.25 0.03 -4.37
C LEU A 102 -9.59 -1.45 -4.15
N VAL A 103 -9.82 -2.21 -5.23
CA VAL A 103 -10.08 -3.65 -5.16
C VAL A 103 -8.95 -4.39 -4.44
N VAL A 104 -7.69 -4.11 -4.79
CA VAL A 104 -6.52 -4.74 -4.16
C VAL A 104 -6.41 -4.36 -2.68
N SER A 105 -6.70 -3.12 -2.31
CA SER A 105 -6.71 -2.67 -0.91
C SER A 105 -7.82 -3.33 -0.11
N LEU A 106 -9.03 -3.44 -0.66
CA LEU A 106 -10.17 -4.11 -0.02
C LEU A 106 -9.90 -5.60 0.19
N GLN A 107 -9.38 -6.30 -0.83
CA GLN A 107 -8.95 -7.70 -0.69
C GLN A 107 -7.90 -7.87 0.41
N ARG A 108 -6.96 -6.92 0.53
CA ARG A 108 -5.95 -6.94 1.59
C ARG A 108 -6.60 -6.79 2.97
N LEU A 109 -7.53 -5.85 3.13
CA LEU A 109 -8.25 -5.61 4.37
C LEU A 109 -9.09 -6.83 4.76
N ALA A 110 -9.80 -7.44 3.81
CA ALA A 110 -10.56 -8.66 4.04
C ALA A 110 -9.67 -9.79 4.60
N ALA A 111 -8.51 -10.04 3.97
CA ALA A 111 -7.57 -11.04 4.46
C ALA A 111 -7.04 -10.75 5.88
N VAL A 112 -6.90 -9.48 6.26
CA VAL A 112 -6.54 -9.11 7.64
C VAL A 112 -7.70 -9.40 8.60
N LEU A 113 -8.92 -9.04 8.23
CA LEU A 113 -10.11 -9.27 9.03
C LEU A 113 -10.36 -10.76 9.25
N GLU A 114 -10.17 -11.60 8.24
CA GLU A 114 -10.23 -13.07 8.36
C GLU A 114 -9.20 -13.59 9.35
N ALA A 115 -7.95 -13.11 9.27
CA ALA A 115 -6.89 -13.49 10.21
C ALA A 115 -7.16 -13.04 11.66
N LEU A 116 -8.05 -12.06 11.85
CA LEU A 116 -8.56 -11.59 13.14
C LEU A 116 -9.90 -12.23 13.53
N HIS A 117 -10.37 -13.24 12.78
CA HIS A 117 -11.65 -13.91 12.97
C HIS A 117 -12.89 -13.00 12.85
N ARG A 118 -12.75 -11.85 12.17
CA ARG A 118 -13.84 -10.91 11.86
C ARG A 118 -14.49 -11.23 10.51
N TYR A 119 -15.04 -12.43 10.39
CA TYR A 119 -15.49 -12.98 9.11
C TYR A 119 -16.62 -12.18 8.45
N SER A 120 -17.57 -11.64 9.23
CA SER A 120 -18.66 -10.82 8.72
C SER A 120 -18.16 -9.53 8.06
N ASP A 121 -17.19 -8.87 8.70
CA ASP A 121 -16.57 -7.65 8.16
C ASP A 121 -15.73 -7.96 6.92
N ALA A 122 -15.02 -9.10 6.91
CA ALA A 122 -14.26 -9.55 5.75
C ALA A 122 -15.18 -9.80 4.54
N ALA A 123 -16.32 -10.47 4.75
CA ALA A 123 -17.31 -10.71 3.70
C ALA A 123 -17.90 -9.41 3.16
N ALA A 124 -18.23 -8.45 4.04
CA ALA A 124 -18.70 -7.14 3.63
C ALA A 124 -17.65 -6.39 2.78
N THR A 125 -16.39 -6.46 3.18
CA THR A 125 -15.25 -5.85 2.46
C THR A 125 -15.06 -6.48 1.08
N MET A 126 -15.18 -7.81 0.97
CA MET A 126 -15.11 -8.52 -0.32
C MET A 126 -16.30 -8.19 -1.23
N ALA A 127 -17.50 -8.07 -0.68
CA ALA A 127 -18.68 -7.65 -1.42
C ALA A 127 -18.55 -6.21 -1.95
N GLU A 128 -17.88 -5.32 -1.22
CA GLU A 128 -17.51 -4.00 -1.73
C GLU A 128 -16.53 -4.12 -2.91
N ALA A 129 -15.50 -4.94 -2.80
CA ALA A 129 -14.50 -5.13 -3.86
C ALA A 129 -15.11 -5.67 -5.17
N ASP A 130 -16.08 -6.59 -5.05
CA ASP A 130 -16.84 -7.12 -6.18
C ASP A 130 -17.62 -6.03 -6.91
N LYS A 131 -18.33 -5.16 -6.16
CA LYS A 131 -19.07 -4.02 -6.73
C LYS A 131 -18.19 -2.99 -7.44
N VAL A 132 -16.93 -2.85 -7.01
CA VAL A 132 -15.96 -1.94 -7.64
C VAL A 132 -15.43 -2.51 -8.95
N THR A 133 -15.38 -3.84 -9.09
CA THR A 133 -14.99 -4.48 -10.33
C THR A 133 -16.21 -4.48 -11.25
N PRO A 134 -16.21 -3.80 -12.41
CA PRO A 134 -17.37 -3.88 -13.31
C PRO A 134 -17.58 -5.36 -13.68
N PRO A 135 -18.82 -5.87 -13.66
CA PRO A 135 -19.08 -7.22 -14.13
C PRO A 135 -18.60 -7.31 -15.60
N PRO A 136 -17.96 -8.43 -16.01
CA PRO A 136 -17.73 -8.65 -17.42
C PRO A 136 -19.10 -8.65 -18.10
N GLU A 137 -19.38 -7.63 -18.90
CA GLU A 137 -20.57 -7.56 -19.73
C GLU A 137 -20.65 -8.86 -20.54
N SER A 138 -21.71 -9.63 -20.32
CA SER A 138 -21.99 -10.91 -21.00
C SER A 138 -22.72 -10.69 -22.31
#